data_AF-A0A7Y3C0P5-F1
#
_entry.id   AF-A0A7Y3C0P5-F1
#
_cell.length_a   1.000
_cell.length_b   1.000
_cell.length_c   1.000
_cell.angle_alpha   90.00
_cell.angle_beta   90.00
_cell.angle_gamma   90.00
#
_symmetry.space_group_name_H-M   'P 1'
#
loop_
_entity.id
_entity.type
_entity.pdbx_description
1 polymer ?
#
loop_
_entity_poly.entity_id
_entity_poly.type
_entity_poly.pdbx_seq_one_letter_code
_entity_poly.pdbx_strand_id
1 'polypeptide(L)'
;MVRSMVWGAGAGLLFAGLVSATPLAAQDKPTLTEDDYGKWERLGPATISPDGDWLAVSISRVNDENELRIHRTDSDSVVVVEYGTRPTFSEDGRWLAYSVGMSEAAREAARGRDQPVRNKLGLLNLETGEQSTRNEIATFGFSSNGGYIALQRYKPEDKESAGVDVIVHDLAEGTDMLFGNVSEMAWQDDGSLIALVTDADDQVGNGVTVYDPETGRIRPLDTDEARYRELSWRDDADDLVVYKAVADEAFEDTAHVVLAWTELEADRPTRRALHFEDNPSFPASMRVVEHRSPQWSEDGATIFMGIQERIPVPPDPCVEPSEGDGGNEEEGDPDEAPDPEGDSGDNGADCEEDDEDTPGVEIWHT
;
A
#
# COMPACT_ATOMS: atom_id res chain seq x y z
N MET A 1 -104.06 14.33 -19.86
CA MET A 1 -103.59 12.92 -19.90
C MET A 1 -102.93 12.64 -18.55
N VAL A 2 -103.73 12.10 -17.61
CA VAL A 2 -103.58 10.80 -16.90
C VAL A 2 -102.30 10.69 -16.04
N ARG A 3 -102.26 10.25 -14.77
CA ARG A 3 -103.16 10.08 -13.61
C ARG A 3 -102.26 9.44 -12.51
N SER A 4 -102.51 9.79 -11.25
CA SER A 4 -102.33 9.00 -10.01
C SER A 4 -101.22 7.94 -9.87
N MET A 5 -100.30 8.21 -8.93
CA MET A 5 -100.17 7.53 -7.62
C MET A 5 -100.68 6.08 -7.49
N VAL A 6 -99.76 5.16 -7.18
CA VAL A 6 -100.02 3.88 -6.49
C VAL A 6 -99.08 3.78 -5.29
N TRP A 7 -99.68 3.59 -4.12
CA TRP A 7 -99.03 3.17 -2.88
C TRP A 7 -98.75 1.67 -2.91
N GLY A 8 -97.55 1.26 -2.51
CA GLY A 8 -97.21 -0.11 -2.18
C GLY A 8 -96.44 -0.14 -0.86
N ALA A 9 -97.10 -0.61 0.19
CA ALA A 9 -96.52 -0.81 1.52
C ALA A 9 -95.45 -1.90 1.46
N GLY A 10 -94.19 -1.53 1.69
CA GLY A 10 -93.08 -2.45 1.90
C GLY A 10 -92.80 -2.60 3.39
N ALA A 11 -93.06 -3.80 3.92
CA ALA A 11 -92.76 -4.18 5.29
C ALA A 11 -91.27 -4.00 5.61
N GLY A 12 -91.00 -3.53 6.82
CA GLY A 12 -89.65 -3.26 7.30
C GLY A 12 -88.80 -4.51 7.50
N LEU A 13 -87.50 -4.33 7.31
CA LEU A 13 -86.47 -5.08 8.00
C LEU A 13 -85.32 -4.11 8.26
N LEU A 14 -85.35 -3.50 9.45
CA LEU A 14 -84.21 -2.79 10.02
C LEU A 14 -83.13 -3.83 10.32
N PHE A 15 -82.15 -3.96 9.43
CA PHE A 15 -80.93 -4.69 9.70
C PHE A 15 -80.09 -3.82 10.64
N ALA A 16 -80.26 -4.04 11.96
CA ALA A 16 -79.31 -3.55 12.95
C ALA A 16 -78.00 -4.33 12.74
N GLY A 17 -77.09 -3.75 11.95
CA GLY A 17 -75.73 -4.26 11.78
C GLY A 17 -75.02 -4.23 13.12
N LEU A 18 -74.86 -5.41 13.72
CA LEU A 18 -74.02 -5.61 14.89
C LEU A 18 -72.58 -5.33 14.45
N VAL A 19 -72.04 -4.16 14.79
CA VAL A 19 -70.61 -3.87 14.68
C VAL A 19 -69.94 -4.68 15.77
N SER A 20 -69.52 -5.89 15.43
CA SER A 20 -68.63 -6.69 16.27
C SER A 20 -67.28 -5.98 16.30
N ALA A 21 -67.04 -5.19 17.35
CA ALA A 21 -65.70 -4.72 17.68
C ALA A 21 -64.89 -5.95 18.11
N THR A 22 -64.14 -6.54 17.18
CA THR A 22 -63.12 -7.52 17.53
C THR A 22 -62.06 -6.77 18.34
N PRO A 23 -61.77 -7.18 19.59
CA PRO A 23 -60.65 -6.63 20.31
C PRO A 23 -59.40 -6.97 19.49
N LEU A 24 -58.72 -5.93 18.99
CA LEU A 24 -57.33 -6.04 18.55
C LEU A 24 -56.56 -6.50 19.78
N ALA A 25 -56.34 -7.82 19.90
CA ALA A 25 -55.34 -8.35 20.80
C ALA A 25 -54.03 -7.65 20.43
N ALA A 26 -53.47 -6.92 21.39
CA ALA A 26 -52.14 -6.36 21.27
C ALA A 26 -51.21 -7.50 20.81
N GLN A 27 -50.56 -7.32 19.66
CA GLN A 27 -49.57 -8.29 19.20
C GLN A 27 -48.47 -8.35 20.27
N ASP A 28 -48.34 -9.49 20.94
CA ASP A 28 -47.17 -9.79 21.76
C ASP A 28 -45.96 -9.62 20.84
N LYS A 29 -45.20 -8.54 21.06
CA LYS A 29 -43.98 -8.30 20.28
C LYS A 29 -43.03 -9.46 20.58
N PRO A 30 -42.43 -10.09 19.54
CA PRO A 30 -41.48 -11.18 19.74
C PRO A 30 -40.40 -10.77 20.75
N THR A 31 -40.08 -11.67 21.69
CA THR A 31 -38.93 -11.49 22.57
C THR A 31 -37.66 -11.64 21.74
N LEU A 32 -36.72 -10.70 21.90
CA LEU A 32 -35.40 -10.76 21.25
C LEU A 32 -34.67 -12.06 21.66
N THR A 33 -34.14 -12.78 20.68
CA THR A 33 -33.22 -13.92 20.91
C THR A 33 -31.77 -13.46 20.88
N GLU A 34 -30.83 -14.30 21.31
CA GLU A 34 -29.38 -14.02 21.20
C GLU A 34 -28.96 -13.71 19.75
N ASP A 35 -29.55 -14.41 18.76
CA ASP A 35 -29.29 -14.17 17.34
C ASP A 35 -29.71 -12.77 16.86
N ASP A 36 -30.69 -12.14 17.53
CA ASP A 36 -31.11 -10.78 17.16
C ASP A 36 -30.07 -9.73 17.51
N TYR A 37 -29.22 -9.98 18.52
CA TYR A 37 -28.10 -9.09 18.88
C TYR A 37 -27.04 -9.08 17.78
N GLY A 38 -26.90 -10.18 17.03
CA GLY A 38 -26.00 -10.31 15.87
C GLY A 38 -26.25 -9.26 14.79
N LYS A 39 -27.51 -8.79 14.65
CA LYS A 39 -27.97 -7.88 13.60
C LYS A 39 -27.70 -6.41 13.89
N TRP A 40 -27.17 -6.06 15.07
CA TRP A 40 -26.92 -4.67 15.40
C TRP A 40 -25.81 -4.08 14.55
N GLU A 41 -26.13 -2.95 13.95
CA GLU A 41 -25.26 -2.25 13.02
C GLU A 41 -24.46 -1.18 13.75
N ARG A 42 -23.16 -1.18 13.52
CA ARG A 42 -22.27 -0.06 13.81
C ARG A 42 -21.77 0.51 12.50
N LEU A 43 -22.07 1.78 12.27
CA LEU A 43 -21.57 2.53 11.12
C LEU A 43 -20.10 2.86 11.33
N GLY A 44 -19.30 2.62 10.30
CA GLY A 44 -17.92 3.06 10.19
C GLY A 44 -17.82 4.50 9.67
N PRO A 45 -16.61 4.97 9.34
CA PRO A 45 -16.42 6.25 8.69
C PRO A 45 -17.18 6.27 7.35
N ALA A 46 -17.86 7.38 7.10
CA ALA A 46 -18.51 7.65 5.83
C ALA A 46 -17.56 8.46 4.93
N THR A 47 -17.58 8.18 3.64
CA THR A 47 -16.93 9.00 2.62
C THR A 47 -17.98 9.52 1.65
N ILE A 48 -17.79 10.72 1.15
CA ILE A 48 -18.70 11.42 0.24
C ILE A 48 -17.99 11.64 -1.09
N SER A 49 -18.72 11.53 -2.20
CA SER A 49 -18.16 11.86 -3.51
C SER A 49 -17.82 13.36 -3.61
N PRO A 50 -16.88 13.76 -4.48
CA PRO A 50 -16.49 15.18 -4.66
C PRO A 50 -17.66 16.13 -4.96
N ASP A 51 -18.66 15.65 -5.68
CA ASP A 51 -19.89 16.40 -6.02
C ASP A 51 -20.96 16.40 -4.90
N GLY A 52 -20.81 15.55 -3.88
CA GLY A 52 -21.77 15.41 -2.79
C GLY A 52 -22.97 14.51 -3.09
N ASP A 53 -23.04 13.89 -4.27
CA ASP A 53 -24.21 13.13 -4.72
C ASP A 53 -24.22 11.69 -4.21
N TRP A 54 -23.09 11.17 -3.73
CA TRP A 54 -22.93 9.81 -3.24
C TRP A 54 -22.28 9.75 -1.87
N LEU A 55 -22.77 8.84 -1.04
CA LEU A 55 -22.25 8.55 0.29
C LEU A 55 -21.96 7.05 0.40
N ALA A 56 -20.72 6.69 0.72
CA ALA A 56 -20.33 5.30 0.96
C ALA A 56 -20.02 5.09 2.45
N VAL A 57 -20.67 4.11 3.07
CA VAL A 57 -20.58 3.82 4.52
C VAL A 57 -20.34 2.33 4.74
N SER A 58 -19.23 1.99 5.39
CA SER A 58 -19.03 0.63 5.87
C SER A 58 -19.89 0.37 7.11
N ILE A 59 -20.52 -0.80 7.16
CA ILE A 59 -21.37 -1.25 8.26
C ILE A 59 -20.78 -2.53 8.81
N SER A 60 -20.46 -2.49 10.10
CA SER A 60 -20.07 -3.68 10.85
C SER A 60 -21.23 -4.22 11.67
N ARG A 61 -21.34 -5.55 11.75
CA ARG A 61 -22.33 -6.26 12.56
C ARG A 61 -21.65 -7.19 13.55
N VAL A 62 -22.36 -7.53 14.62
CA VAL A 62 -21.83 -8.42 15.67
C VAL A 62 -21.63 -9.85 15.16
N ASN A 63 -22.38 -10.26 14.15
CA ASN A 63 -22.23 -11.55 13.48
C ASN A 63 -21.20 -11.56 12.33
N ASP A 64 -20.40 -10.50 12.19
CA ASP A 64 -19.38 -10.34 11.15
C ASP A 64 -19.88 -10.35 9.70
N GLU A 65 -21.19 -10.30 9.47
CA GLU A 65 -21.82 -10.05 8.18
C GLU A 65 -21.73 -8.56 7.83
N ASN A 66 -20.50 -8.08 7.65
CA ASN A 66 -20.18 -6.70 7.36
C ASN A 66 -20.52 -6.37 5.90
N GLU A 67 -20.90 -5.12 5.62
CA GLU A 67 -21.22 -4.67 4.26
C GLU A 67 -20.78 -3.22 4.02
N LEU A 68 -20.63 -2.85 2.77
CA LEU A 68 -20.54 -1.46 2.33
C LEU A 68 -21.89 -1.06 1.73
N ARG A 69 -22.47 0.04 2.23
CA ARG A 69 -23.63 0.67 1.60
C ARG A 69 -23.20 1.91 0.84
N ILE A 70 -23.65 2.02 -0.40
CA ILE A 70 -23.40 3.14 -1.29
C ILE A 70 -24.75 3.78 -1.59
N HIS A 71 -24.97 4.94 -1.01
CA HIS A 71 -26.21 5.69 -1.06
C HIS A 71 -26.08 6.83 -2.04
N ARG A 72 -27.14 7.09 -2.79
CA ARG A 72 -27.30 8.37 -3.47
C ARG A 72 -27.93 9.36 -2.49
N THR A 73 -27.49 10.62 -2.45
CA THR A 73 -27.91 11.58 -1.40
C THR A 73 -29.27 12.22 -1.67
N ASP A 74 -29.73 12.18 -2.93
CA ASP A 74 -31.01 12.72 -3.38
C ASP A 74 -32.15 11.68 -3.47
N SER A 75 -31.87 10.40 -3.16
CA SER A 75 -32.84 9.31 -3.29
C SER A 75 -32.60 8.18 -2.29
N ASP A 76 -33.61 7.34 -2.08
CA ASP A 76 -33.51 6.16 -1.20
C ASP A 76 -32.79 4.96 -1.87
N SER A 77 -32.10 5.19 -3.00
CA SER A 77 -31.39 4.12 -3.71
C SER A 77 -30.10 3.75 -2.98
N VAL A 78 -29.91 2.45 -2.76
CA VAL A 78 -28.76 1.90 -2.04
C VAL A 78 -28.19 0.71 -2.80
N VAL A 79 -26.89 0.76 -3.09
CA VAL A 79 -26.11 -0.41 -3.49
C VAL A 79 -25.50 -1.02 -2.23
N VAL A 80 -25.71 -2.31 -2.02
CA VAL A 80 -25.16 -3.06 -0.88
C VAL A 80 -24.12 -4.04 -1.40
N VAL A 81 -22.91 -3.95 -0.85
CA VAL A 81 -21.79 -4.84 -1.18
C VAL A 81 -21.41 -5.62 0.06
N GLU A 82 -21.70 -6.92 0.06
CA GLU A 82 -21.30 -7.82 1.14
C GLU A 82 -19.78 -7.86 1.29
N TYR A 83 -19.30 -7.72 2.53
CA TYR A 83 -17.88 -7.66 2.89
C TYR A 83 -17.10 -6.57 2.15
N GLY A 84 -17.80 -5.53 1.68
CA GLY A 84 -17.22 -4.35 1.06
C GLY A 84 -16.54 -3.44 2.09
N THR A 85 -15.36 -2.92 1.76
CA THR A 85 -14.54 -2.06 2.61
C THR A 85 -13.72 -1.09 1.75
N ARG A 86 -13.05 -0.11 2.39
CA ARG A 86 -12.15 0.85 1.74
C ARG A 86 -12.77 1.56 0.52
N PRO A 87 -13.99 2.14 0.63
CA PRO A 87 -14.55 2.92 -0.47
C PRO A 87 -13.65 4.13 -0.78
N THR A 88 -13.32 4.32 -2.05
CA THR A 88 -12.52 5.45 -2.56
C THR A 88 -13.18 5.98 -3.81
N PHE A 89 -13.58 7.25 -3.81
CA PHE A 89 -14.13 7.92 -4.99
C PHE A 89 -12.99 8.38 -5.90
N SER A 90 -13.21 8.38 -7.21
CA SER A 90 -12.35 9.12 -8.15
C SER A 90 -12.56 10.62 -7.95
N GLU A 91 -11.54 11.42 -8.24
CA GLU A 91 -11.58 12.88 -8.05
C GLU A 91 -12.61 13.56 -8.96
N ASP A 92 -12.88 12.99 -10.13
CA ASP A 92 -13.94 13.44 -11.04
C ASP A 92 -15.37 13.06 -10.59
N GLY A 93 -15.50 12.29 -9.50
CA GLY A 93 -16.77 11.83 -8.95
C GLY A 93 -17.51 10.78 -9.78
N ARG A 94 -16.90 10.25 -10.86
CA ARG A 94 -17.58 9.32 -11.79
C ARG A 94 -17.46 7.85 -11.39
N TRP A 95 -16.49 7.52 -10.54
CA TRP A 95 -16.19 6.14 -10.14
C TRP A 95 -16.06 5.99 -8.62
N LEU A 96 -16.40 4.80 -8.16
CA LEU A 96 -16.13 4.34 -6.80
C LEU A 96 -15.42 2.99 -6.85
N ALA A 97 -14.24 2.91 -6.27
CA ALA A 97 -13.51 1.67 -6.03
C ALA A 97 -13.70 1.21 -4.57
N TYR A 98 -13.75 -0.11 -4.36
CA TYR A 98 -13.83 -0.70 -3.02
C TYR A 98 -13.18 -2.09 -2.98
N SER A 99 -12.71 -2.49 -1.81
CA SER A 99 -12.24 -3.85 -1.56
C SER A 99 -13.41 -4.75 -1.17
N VAL A 100 -13.53 -5.92 -1.80
CA VAL A 100 -14.49 -6.96 -1.43
C VAL A 100 -13.74 -8.12 -0.78
N GLY A 101 -14.00 -8.33 0.51
CA GLY A 101 -13.45 -9.43 1.28
C GLY A 101 -14.25 -10.73 1.16
N MET A 102 -13.90 -11.70 1.99
CA MET A 102 -14.63 -12.95 2.15
C MET A 102 -15.43 -12.94 3.46
N SER A 103 -16.36 -13.88 3.65
CA SER A 103 -16.94 -14.14 4.97
C SER A 103 -15.92 -14.82 5.90
N GLU A 104 -16.12 -14.78 7.22
CA GLU A 104 -15.26 -15.50 8.17
C GLU A 104 -15.20 -17.00 7.85
N ALA A 105 -16.36 -17.65 7.65
CA ALA A 105 -16.42 -19.06 7.27
C ALA A 105 -15.65 -19.36 5.96
N ALA A 106 -15.69 -18.47 4.98
CA ALA A 106 -14.92 -18.64 3.74
C ALA A 106 -13.41 -18.45 3.98
N ARG A 107 -13.00 -17.54 4.87
CA ARG A 107 -11.59 -17.38 5.29
C ARG A 107 -11.09 -18.61 6.03
N GLU A 108 -11.87 -19.14 6.97
CA GLU A 108 -11.53 -20.37 7.69
C GLU A 108 -11.41 -21.57 6.74
N ALA A 109 -12.34 -21.70 5.79
CA ALA A 109 -12.29 -22.74 4.78
C ALA A 109 -11.06 -22.61 3.85
N ALA A 110 -10.65 -21.38 3.50
CA ALA A 110 -9.44 -21.13 2.73
C ALA A 110 -8.19 -21.53 3.53
N ARG A 111 -8.09 -21.10 4.79
CA ARG A 111 -6.99 -21.47 5.71
C ARG A 111 -6.89 -22.97 5.92
N GLY A 112 -8.01 -23.65 6.14
CA GLY A 112 -8.06 -25.11 6.28
C GLY A 112 -7.67 -25.89 5.02
N ARG A 113 -7.58 -25.21 3.87
CA ARG A 113 -7.13 -25.74 2.58
C ARG A 113 -5.79 -25.18 2.14
N ASP A 114 -5.11 -24.42 3.00
CA ASP A 114 -3.84 -23.75 2.69
C ASP A 114 -3.94 -22.84 1.44
N GLN A 115 -5.07 -22.13 1.32
CA GLN A 115 -5.32 -21.18 0.23
C GLN A 115 -5.20 -19.75 0.74
N PRO A 116 -4.59 -18.85 -0.06
CA PRO A 116 -4.41 -17.47 0.35
C PRO A 116 -5.76 -16.73 0.42
N VAL A 117 -5.95 -15.95 1.49
CA VAL A 117 -7.12 -15.08 1.65
C VAL A 117 -6.84 -13.76 0.93
N ARG A 118 -7.37 -13.62 -0.29
CA ARG A 118 -7.16 -12.45 -1.15
C ARG A 118 -8.45 -11.70 -1.40
N ASN A 119 -8.38 -10.37 -1.33
CA ASN A 119 -9.51 -9.50 -1.62
C ASN A 119 -9.70 -9.34 -3.13
N LYS A 120 -10.89 -8.88 -3.50
CA LYS A 120 -11.21 -8.41 -4.85
C LYS A 120 -11.32 -6.89 -4.84
N LEU A 121 -11.09 -6.28 -5.98
CA LEU A 121 -11.56 -4.93 -6.27
C LEU A 121 -13.00 -5.03 -6.81
N GLY A 122 -13.88 -4.18 -6.30
CA GLY A 122 -15.10 -3.78 -7.00
C GLY A 122 -14.96 -2.36 -7.52
N LEU A 123 -15.50 -2.12 -8.72
CA LEU A 123 -15.51 -0.84 -9.38
C LEU A 123 -16.95 -0.52 -9.83
N LEU A 124 -17.48 0.61 -9.38
CA LEU A 124 -18.82 1.09 -9.69
C LEU A 124 -18.73 2.39 -10.49
N ASN A 125 -19.33 2.41 -11.67
CA ASN A 125 -19.60 3.63 -12.41
C ASN A 125 -20.83 4.32 -11.81
N LEU A 126 -20.67 5.53 -11.29
CA LEU A 126 -21.70 6.24 -10.55
C LEU A 126 -22.74 6.91 -11.47
N GLU A 127 -22.39 7.14 -12.74
CA GLU A 127 -23.30 7.69 -13.73
C GLU A 127 -24.23 6.61 -14.31
N THR A 128 -23.69 5.44 -14.64
CA THR A 128 -24.42 4.36 -15.30
C THR A 128 -24.96 3.31 -14.34
N GLY A 129 -24.38 3.20 -13.15
CA GLY A 129 -24.63 2.13 -12.18
C GLY A 129 -23.97 0.80 -12.53
N GLU A 130 -23.14 0.75 -13.58
CA GLU A 130 -22.42 -0.46 -13.98
C GLU A 130 -21.38 -0.87 -12.93
N GLN A 131 -21.33 -2.16 -12.61
CA GLN A 131 -20.39 -2.73 -11.63
C GLN A 131 -19.52 -3.80 -12.28
N SER A 132 -18.23 -3.76 -11.98
CA SER A 132 -17.27 -4.79 -12.34
C SER A 132 -16.43 -5.21 -11.14
N THR A 133 -15.80 -6.39 -11.23
CA THR A 133 -14.90 -6.89 -10.19
C THR A 133 -13.62 -7.44 -10.77
N ARG A 134 -12.51 -7.30 -10.03
CA ARG A 134 -11.21 -7.90 -10.35
C ARG A 134 -10.68 -8.66 -9.15
N ASN A 135 -10.21 -9.89 -9.36
CA ASN A 135 -9.72 -10.73 -8.26
C ASN A 135 -8.29 -10.35 -7.87
N GLU A 136 -7.93 -10.66 -6.63
CA GLU A 136 -6.55 -10.62 -6.13
C GLU A 136 -5.88 -9.24 -6.21
N ILE A 137 -6.65 -8.19 -5.90
CA ILE A 137 -6.14 -6.83 -5.78
C ILE A 137 -5.90 -6.53 -4.30
N ALA A 138 -4.65 -6.24 -3.95
CA ALA A 138 -4.23 -5.96 -2.58
C ALA A 138 -4.49 -4.50 -2.20
N THR A 139 -4.16 -3.58 -3.11
CA THR A 139 -4.42 -2.15 -2.95
C THR A 139 -4.66 -1.49 -4.31
N PHE A 140 -5.26 -0.31 -4.29
CA PHE A 140 -5.56 0.47 -5.47
C PHE A 140 -5.53 1.96 -5.14
N GLY A 141 -5.40 2.80 -6.16
CA GLY A 141 -5.48 4.25 -6.06
C GLY A 141 -5.82 4.89 -7.39
N PHE A 142 -6.68 5.91 -7.38
CA PHE A 142 -7.00 6.69 -8.56
C PHE A 142 -5.89 7.70 -8.86
N SER A 143 -5.72 8.03 -10.14
CA SER A 143 -5.01 9.24 -10.54
C SER A 143 -5.78 10.48 -10.08
N SER A 144 -5.08 11.61 -9.88
CA SER A 144 -5.72 12.85 -9.43
C SER A 144 -6.69 13.46 -10.46
N ASN A 145 -6.51 13.17 -11.75
CA ASN A 145 -7.51 13.52 -12.77
C ASN A 145 -8.76 12.61 -12.77
N GLY A 146 -8.78 11.52 -11.98
CA GLY A 146 -9.89 10.56 -11.90
C GLY A 146 -10.08 9.63 -13.10
N GLY A 147 -9.27 9.76 -14.17
CA GLY A 147 -9.39 8.98 -15.41
C GLY A 147 -8.78 7.58 -15.34
N TYR A 148 -7.89 7.33 -14.37
CA TYR A 148 -7.14 6.09 -14.27
C TYR A 148 -7.16 5.53 -12.84
N ILE A 149 -6.96 4.23 -12.73
CA ILE A 149 -6.78 3.56 -11.44
C ILE A 149 -5.60 2.58 -11.51
N ALA A 150 -4.67 2.71 -10.57
CA ALA A 150 -3.58 1.76 -10.38
C ALA A 150 -4.04 0.66 -9.44
N LEU A 151 -3.80 -0.59 -9.81
CA LEU A 151 -4.19 -1.79 -9.10
C LEU A 151 -2.95 -2.61 -8.78
N GLN A 152 -2.64 -2.76 -7.50
CA GLN A 152 -1.51 -3.55 -7.04
C GLN A 152 -1.99 -4.94 -6.65
N ARG A 153 -1.39 -5.98 -7.24
CA ARG A 153 -1.67 -7.38 -6.93
C ARG A 153 -0.91 -7.82 -5.69
N TYR A 154 -1.30 -8.98 -5.14
CA TYR A 154 -0.58 -9.59 -4.03
C TYR A 154 0.81 -10.08 -4.47
N LYS A 155 1.79 -9.95 -3.56
CA LYS A 155 3.13 -10.53 -3.75
C LYS A 155 3.04 -12.06 -3.91
N PRO A 156 3.69 -12.66 -4.93
CA PRO A 156 3.82 -14.11 -5.03
C PRO A 156 4.61 -14.68 -3.84
N GLU A 157 4.24 -15.85 -3.34
CA GLU A 157 4.85 -16.44 -2.13
C GLU A 157 6.32 -16.83 -2.33
N ASP A 158 6.67 -17.31 -3.53
CA ASP A 158 8.03 -17.78 -3.87
C ASP A 158 9.00 -16.64 -4.26
N LYS A 159 8.64 -15.38 -4.01
CA LYS A 159 9.41 -14.23 -4.47
C LYS A 159 10.19 -13.58 -3.32
N GLU A 160 11.48 -13.36 -3.51
CA GLU A 160 12.35 -12.77 -2.48
C GLU A 160 12.18 -11.24 -2.43
N SER A 161 12.23 -10.58 -3.59
CA SER A 161 12.02 -9.14 -3.75
C SER A 161 10.62 -8.67 -3.33
N ALA A 162 10.47 -7.37 -3.11
CA ALA A 162 9.20 -6.76 -2.76
C ALA A 162 8.29 -6.53 -3.98
N GLY A 163 8.81 -6.71 -5.19
CA GLY A 163 8.10 -6.38 -6.42
C GLY A 163 6.84 -7.22 -6.65
N VAL A 164 5.76 -6.59 -7.08
CA VAL A 164 4.49 -7.23 -7.45
C VAL A 164 4.02 -6.78 -8.82
N ASP A 165 2.95 -7.38 -9.32
CA ASP A 165 2.32 -6.88 -10.55
C ASP A 165 1.43 -5.67 -10.23
N VAL A 166 1.58 -4.61 -11.02
CA VAL A 166 0.71 -3.42 -11.01
C VAL A 166 0.02 -3.29 -12.36
N ILE A 167 -1.27 -2.97 -12.32
CA ILE A 167 -2.09 -2.70 -13.51
C ILE A 167 -2.56 -1.26 -13.43
N VAL A 168 -2.27 -0.45 -14.46
CA VAL A 168 -2.89 0.86 -14.63
C VAL A 168 -4.05 0.71 -15.60
N HIS A 169 -5.27 0.92 -15.12
CA HIS A 169 -6.50 0.76 -15.88
C HIS A 169 -7.05 2.10 -16.33
N ASP A 170 -7.35 2.22 -17.62
CA ASP A 170 -8.09 3.33 -18.20
C ASP A 170 -9.59 3.11 -18.00
N LEU A 171 -10.22 4.01 -17.25
CA LEU A 171 -11.64 3.90 -16.90
C LEU A 171 -12.58 4.29 -18.05
N ALA A 172 -12.10 5.05 -19.03
CA ALA A 172 -12.87 5.47 -20.19
C ALA A 172 -12.83 4.44 -21.32
N GLU A 173 -11.63 3.92 -21.62
CA GLU A 173 -11.42 2.97 -22.71
C GLU A 173 -11.53 1.50 -22.28
N GLY A 174 -11.42 1.24 -20.97
CA GLY A 174 -11.47 -0.12 -20.42
C GLY A 174 -10.19 -0.93 -20.68
N THR A 175 -9.08 -0.27 -21.03
CA THR A 175 -7.80 -0.91 -21.34
C THR A 175 -6.88 -0.98 -20.13
N ASP A 176 -5.94 -1.92 -20.16
CA ASP A 176 -4.98 -2.17 -19.08
C ASP A 176 -3.54 -2.03 -19.58
N MET A 177 -2.72 -1.32 -18.82
CA MET A 177 -1.27 -1.34 -18.91
C MET A 177 -0.70 -2.12 -17.72
N LEU A 178 0.24 -3.03 -17.97
CA LEU A 178 0.80 -3.91 -16.94
C LEU A 178 2.27 -3.61 -16.68
N PHE A 179 2.64 -3.58 -15.40
CA PHE A 179 4.00 -3.43 -14.90
C PHE A 179 4.31 -4.57 -13.95
N GLY A 180 5.40 -5.29 -14.20
CA GLY A 180 5.86 -6.38 -13.31
C GLY A 180 6.92 -5.90 -12.35
N ASN A 181 7.10 -6.64 -11.26
CA ASN A 181 8.16 -6.40 -10.27
C ASN A 181 8.11 -5.02 -9.61
N VAL A 182 6.94 -4.40 -9.49
CA VAL A 182 6.80 -3.07 -8.88
C VAL A 182 6.77 -3.19 -7.36
N SER A 183 7.77 -2.67 -6.64
CA SER A 183 7.76 -2.64 -5.17
C SER A 183 7.04 -1.43 -4.61
N GLU A 184 7.04 -0.32 -5.36
CA GLU A 184 6.45 0.94 -4.94
C GLU A 184 5.83 1.66 -6.14
N MET A 185 4.69 2.30 -5.93
CA MET A 185 4.03 3.14 -6.92
C MET A 185 3.48 4.40 -6.27
N ALA A 186 3.53 5.52 -6.98
CA ALA A 186 2.96 6.78 -6.51
C ALA A 186 2.39 7.57 -7.70
N TRP A 187 1.10 7.92 -7.61
CA TRP A 187 0.50 8.92 -8.49
C TRP A 187 1.05 10.30 -8.15
N GLN A 188 1.27 11.11 -9.18
CA GLN A 188 1.49 12.54 -9.03
C GLN A 188 0.25 13.18 -8.39
N ASP A 189 0.50 14.17 -7.53
CA ASP A 189 -0.56 14.85 -6.78
C ASP A 189 -1.50 15.65 -7.69
N ASP A 190 -0.95 16.40 -8.65
CA ASP A 190 -1.69 17.08 -9.71
C ASP A 190 -1.15 16.63 -11.08
N GLY A 191 -1.93 15.82 -11.82
CA GLY A 191 -1.55 15.33 -13.14
C GLY A 191 -1.90 13.85 -13.38
N SER A 192 -1.35 13.30 -14.45
CA SER A 192 -1.58 11.90 -14.85
C SER A 192 -0.38 11.00 -14.57
N LEU A 193 0.78 11.52 -14.16
CA LEU A 193 1.97 10.69 -14.05
C LEU A 193 1.86 9.71 -12.88
N ILE A 194 2.34 8.48 -13.12
CA ILE A 194 2.60 7.50 -12.07
C ILE A 194 4.07 7.11 -12.10
N ALA A 195 4.74 7.22 -10.96
CA ALA A 195 6.07 6.68 -10.78
C ALA A 195 5.98 5.26 -10.23
N LEU A 196 6.83 4.39 -10.76
CA LEU A 196 6.94 2.98 -10.38
C LEU A 196 8.41 2.67 -10.08
N VAL A 197 8.65 1.99 -8.96
CA VAL A 197 9.93 1.39 -8.64
C VAL A 197 9.89 -0.09 -8.98
N THR A 198 10.83 -0.55 -9.80
CA THR A 198 11.06 -1.95 -10.09
C THR A 198 12.04 -2.56 -9.08
N ASP A 199 11.65 -3.67 -8.46
CA ASP A 199 12.45 -4.52 -7.58
C ASP A 199 12.27 -6.00 -7.98
N ALA A 200 13.22 -6.52 -8.74
CA ALA A 200 13.37 -7.92 -9.12
C ALA A 200 14.31 -8.65 -8.14
N ASP A 201 14.24 -9.98 -8.10
CA ASP A 201 14.99 -10.82 -7.14
C ASP A 201 16.51 -10.68 -7.31
N ASP A 202 16.98 -10.69 -8.55
CA ASP A 202 18.39 -10.49 -8.90
C ASP A 202 18.79 -9.01 -9.01
N GLN A 203 17.85 -8.10 -8.76
CA GLN A 203 17.98 -6.64 -8.93
C GLN A 203 18.33 -6.19 -10.36
N VAL A 204 18.42 -7.11 -11.32
CA VAL A 204 18.76 -6.80 -12.70
C VAL A 204 17.59 -6.10 -13.36
N GLY A 205 17.81 -4.86 -13.78
CA GLY A 205 16.77 -4.02 -14.36
C GLY A 205 15.86 -3.36 -13.32
N ASN A 206 16.29 -3.33 -12.05
CA ASN A 206 15.71 -2.42 -11.07
C ASN A 206 15.88 -0.97 -11.53
N GLY A 207 14.98 -0.11 -11.08
CA GLY A 207 14.99 1.28 -11.48
C GLY A 207 13.72 2.02 -11.15
N VAL A 208 13.73 3.30 -11.49
CA VAL A 208 12.57 4.19 -11.37
C VAL A 208 12.07 4.49 -12.77
N THR A 209 10.78 4.25 -13.01
CA THR A 209 10.11 4.55 -14.27
C THR A 209 8.91 5.43 -14.01
N VAL A 210 8.69 6.42 -14.88
CA VAL A 210 7.46 7.21 -14.91
C VAL A 210 6.63 6.81 -16.11
N TYR A 211 5.35 6.57 -15.90
CA TYR A 211 4.36 6.30 -16.93
C TYR A 211 3.33 7.42 -16.96
N ASP A 212 3.06 7.92 -18.16
CA ASP A 212 1.94 8.80 -18.44
C ASP A 212 0.86 7.99 -19.17
N PRO A 213 -0.28 7.69 -18.52
CA PRO A 213 -1.36 6.95 -19.12
C PRO A 213 -2.16 7.75 -20.15
N GLU A 214 -2.12 9.09 -20.13
CA GLU A 214 -2.81 9.92 -21.12
C GLU A 214 -2.13 9.85 -22.49
N THR A 215 -0.80 9.87 -22.50
CA THR A 215 -0.02 9.79 -23.75
C THR A 215 0.50 8.38 -24.06
N GLY A 216 0.41 7.46 -23.11
CA GLY A 216 1.02 6.13 -23.17
C GLY A 216 2.55 6.15 -23.07
N ARG A 217 3.16 7.28 -22.69
CA ARG A 217 4.61 7.44 -22.66
C ARG A 217 5.19 6.78 -21.41
N ILE A 218 6.19 5.92 -21.60
CA ILE A 218 6.98 5.32 -20.53
C ILE A 218 8.39 5.91 -20.58
N ARG A 219 8.88 6.40 -19.44
CA ARG A 219 10.21 7.00 -19.32
C ARG A 219 10.98 6.41 -18.13
N PRO A 220 12.07 5.65 -18.38
CA PRO A 220 13.00 5.28 -17.32
C PRO A 220 13.76 6.54 -16.85
N LEU A 221 13.88 6.72 -15.53
CA LEU A 221 14.55 7.84 -14.90
C LEU A 221 15.95 7.48 -14.38
N ASP A 222 16.08 6.30 -13.77
CA ASP A 222 17.32 5.67 -13.34
C ASP A 222 17.18 4.14 -13.45
N THR A 223 18.27 3.45 -13.74
CA THR A 223 18.31 1.98 -13.80
C THR A 223 19.67 1.53 -13.32
N ASP A 224 19.69 0.58 -12.40
CA ASP A 224 20.91 0.01 -11.83
C ASP A 224 20.58 -1.31 -11.11
N GLU A 225 21.62 -2.08 -10.79
CA GLU A 225 21.53 -3.23 -9.90
C GLU A 225 21.52 -2.74 -8.43
N ALA A 226 20.44 -2.04 -8.07
CA ALA A 226 20.25 -1.45 -6.77
C ALA A 226 18.78 -1.46 -6.37
N ARG A 227 18.50 -1.29 -5.09
CA ARG A 227 17.14 -1.08 -4.59
C ARG A 227 16.82 0.40 -4.55
N TYR A 228 15.61 0.74 -4.95
CA TYR A 228 15.06 2.10 -4.89
C TYR A 228 13.85 2.09 -3.96
N ARG A 229 13.64 3.17 -3.21
CA ARG A 229 12.52 3.31 -2.26
C ARG A 229 12.19 4.77 -2.02
N GLU A 230 11.05 5.00 -1.37
CA GLU A 230 10.60 6.29 -0.85
C GLU A 230 10.32 7.29 -1.98
N LEU A 231 9.42 6.91 -2.88
CA LEU A 231 8.86 7.79 -3.90
C LEU A 231 8.12 8.95 -3.24
N SER A 232 8.55 10.17 -3.52
CA SER A 232 7.82 11.37 -3.10
C SER A 232 7.72 12.36 -4.26
N TRP A 233 6.48 12.62 -4.66
CA TRP A 233 6.13 13.75 -5.51
C TRP A 233 6.13 15.04 -4.69
N ARG A 234 6.45 16.16 -5.34
CA ARG A 234 6.15 17.48 -4.80
C ARG A 234 4.68 17.80 -5.06
N ASP A 235 4.00 18.34 -4.06
CA ASP A 235 2.62 18.80 -4.16
C ASP A 235 2.44 19.77 -5.34
N ASP A 236 1.32 19.64 -6.06
CA ASP A 236 0.95 20.45 -7.22
C ASP A 236 2.03 20.55 -8.33
N ALA A 237 2.89 19.53 -8.48
CA ALA A 237 3.98 19.54 -9.45
C ALA A 237 4.42 18.16 -9.94
N ASP A 238 5.27 18.17 -10.97
CA ASP A 238 5.86 17.01 -11.62
C ASP A 238 7.32 16.77 -11.18
N ASP A 239 7.65 17.13 -9.94
CA ASP A 239 8.97 16.91 -9.34
C ASP A 239 8.93 15.65 -8.47
N LEU A 240 9.92 14.76 -8.65
CA LEU A 240 10.00 13.47 -7.98
C LEU A 240 11.33 13.29 -7.29
N VAL A 241 11.32 12.79 -6.05
CA VAL A 241 12.52 12.36 -5.34
C VAL A 241 12.40 10.89 -4.94
N VAL A 242 13.54 10.18 -4.98
CA VAL A 242 13.68 8.76 -4.65
C VAL A 242 15.02 8.52 -3.96
N TYR A 243 15.06 7.57 -3.04
CA TYR A 243 16.31 7.03 -2.50
C TYR A 243 16.77 5.81 -3.28
N LYS A 244 18.06 5.77 -3.59
CA LYS A 244 18.75 4.61 -4.19
C LYS A 244 19.72 4.05 -3.17
N ALA A 245 19.55 2.79 -2.79
CA ALA A 245 20.43 2.10 -1.86
C ALA A 245 21.84 1.97 -2.43
N VAL A 246 22.84 2.10 -1.55
CA VAL A 246 24.26 1.89 -1.83
C VAL A 246 24.73 0.72 -0.99
N ALA A 247 25.24 -0.31 -1.67
CA ALA A 247 25.86 -1.45 -1.01
C ALA A 247 27.28 -1.06 -0.57
N ASP A 248 27.59 -1.30 0.69
CA ASP A 248 28.91 -1.07 1.26
C ASP A 248 29.14 -2.06 2.41
N GLU A 249 29.93 -3.09 2.13
CA GLU A 249 30.21 -4.20 3.05
C GLU A 249 31.08 -3.78 4.24
N ALA A 250 31.69 -2.59 4.21
CA ALA A 250 32.47 -2.08 5.34
C ALA A 250 31.56 -1.59 6.50
N PHE A 251 30.25 -1.54 6.30
CA PHE A 251 29.30 -1.03 7.29
C PHE A 251 28.08 -1.94 7.44
N GLU A 252 27.57 -2.04 8.66
CA GLU A 252 26.38 -2.86 8.97
C GLU A 252 25.08 -2.24 8.44
N ASP A 253 25.11 -0.94 8.13
CA ASP A 253 23.95 -0.16 7.72
C ASP A 253 23.91 0.17 6.22
N THR A 254 22.70 0.31 5.69
CA THR A 254 22.47 0.71 4.29
C THR A 254 22.49 2.23 4.12
N ALA A 255 23.35 2.73 3.25
CA ALA A 255 23.35 4.14 2.87
C ALA A 255 22.54 4.38 1.58
N HIS A 256 22.17 5.64 1.32
CA HIS A 256 21.35 6.00 0.17
C HIS A 256 21.89 7.22 -0.57
N VAL A 257 21.76 7.20 -1.89
CA VAL A 257 21.89 8.37 -2.76
C VAL A 257 20.49 8.96 -2.95
N VAL A 258 20.36 10.28 -2.85
CA VAL A 258 19.09 10.96 -3.15
C VAL A 258 19.07 11.36 -4.61
N LEU A 259 18.11 10.82 -5.36
CA LEU A 259 17.88 11.15 -6.76
C LEU A 259 16.65 12.03 -6.85
N ALA A 260 16.76 13.16 -7.54
CA ALA A 260 15.66 14.10 -7.73
C ALA A 260 15.53 14.50 -9.19
N TRP A 261 14.29 14.50 -9.69
CA TRP A 261 13.94 14.99 -11.01
C TRP A 261 12.96 16.14 -10.87
N THR A 262 13.15 17.18 -11.69
CA THR A 262 12.21 18.28 -11.78
C THR A 262 11.74 18.47 -13.22
N GLU A 263 10.52 18.96 -13.39
CA GLU A 263 9.87 19.17 -14.70
C GLU A 263 9.75 17.85 -15.49
N LEU A 264 9.21 16.78 -14.89
CA LEU A 264 9.05 15.47 -15.52
C LEU A 264 8.08 15.44 -16.70
N GLU A 265 7.14 16.36 -16.84
CA GLU A 265 6.29 16.47 -18.02
C GLU A 265 7.04 17.09 -19.21
N ALA A 266 8.10 17.86 -18.94
CA ALA A 266 8.92 18.44 -19.99
C ALA A 266 9.63 17.36 -20.83
N ASP A 267 10.01 17.73 -22.05
CA ASP A 267 10.78 16.86 -22.94
C ASP A 267 12.15 16.49 -22.37
N ARG A 268 12.73 17.38 -21.55
CA ARG A 268 14.04 17.24 -20.92
C ARG A 268 13.96 17.59 -19.44
N PRO A 269 13.57 16.65 -18.58
CA PRO A 269 13.57 16.87 -17.14
C PRO A 269 14.99 17.11 -16.64
N THR A 270 15.10 17.86 -15.54
CA THR A 270 16.38 18.07 -14.86
C THR A 270 16.60 16.98 -13.81
N ARG A 271 17.70 16.24 -13.89
CA ARG A 271 18.11 15.25 -12.88
C ARG A 271 19.18 15.83 -11.97
N ARG A 272 19.05 15.61 -10.66
CA ARG A 272 20.04 15.91 -9.62
C ARG A 272 20.28 14.66 -8.78
N ALA A 273 21.49 14.49 -8.28
CA ALA A 273 21.85 13.40 -7.39
C ALA A 273 22.72 13.93 -6.24
N LEU A 274 22.40 13.52 -5.02
CA LEU A 274 23.23 13.77 -3.84
C LEU A 274 23.94 12.47 -3.45
N HIS A 275 25.21 12.39 -3.83
CA HIS A 275 26.14 11.37 -3.32
C HIS A 275 26.74 11.89 -2.02
N PHE A 276 26.58 11.16 -0.91
CA PHE A 276 27.07 11.60 0.40
C PHE A 276 28.60 11.43 0.54
N GLU A 277 29.17 10.40 -0.11
CA GLU A 277 30.61 10.06 -0.05
C GLU A 277 31.50 11.13 -0.70
N ASP A 278 31.05 11.69 -1.83
CA ASP A 278 31.82 12.64 -2.63
C ASP A 278 31.49 14.11 -2.32
N ASN A 279 30.74 14.37 -1.24
CA ASN A 279 30.23 15.72 -0.95
C ASN A 279 30.92 16.35 0.27
N PRO A 280 31.80 17.35 0.08
CA PRO A 280 32.51 18.01 1.18
C PRO A 280 31.59 18.83 2.10
N SER A 281 30.35 19.09 1.69
CA SER A 281 29.32 19.74 2.52
C SER A 281 28.47 18.73 3.30
N PHE A 282 28.63 17.43 3.05
CA PHE A 282 27.97 16.36 3.79
C PHE A 282 28.87 15.90 4.96
N PRO A 283 28.33 15.68 6.17
CA PRO A 283 29.14 15.22 7.29
C PRO A 283 29.76 13.85 7.00
N ALA A 284 31.10 13.75 7.04
CA ALA A 284 31.83 12.58 6.57
C ALA A 284 31.52 11.26 7.31
N SER A 285 31.07 11.32 8.57
CA SER A 285 30.68 10.12 9.33
C SER A 285 29.23 9.71 9.13
N MET A 286 28.46 10.45 8.34
CA MET A 286 27.01 10.24 8.19
C MET A 286 26.64 9.64 6.84
N ARG A 287 25.42 9.09 6.77
CA ARG A 287 24.72 8.69 5.55
C ARG A 287 23.31 9.23 5.52
N VAL A 288 22.69 9.15 4.34
CA VAL A 288 21.24 9.26 4.18
C VAL A 288 20.57 7.94 4.58
N VAL A 289 19.46 8.07 5.31
CA VAL A 289 18.71 6.95 5.91
C VAL A 289 17.31 6.83 5.32
N GLU A 290 16.78 5.61 5.25
CA GLU A 290 15.42 5.34 4.77
C GLU A 290 14.34 5.50 5.84
N HIS A 291 14.69 5.58 7.13
CA HIS A 291 13.70 5.73 8.22
C HIS A 291 12.96 7.09 8.22
N ARG A 292 13.23 7.94 7.24
CA ARG A 292 12.51 9.19 6.98
C ARG A 292 12.42 9.39 5.47
N SER A 293 11.20 9.30 4.94
CA SER A 293 10.87 9.61 3.56
C SER A 293 11.34 11.04 3.20
N PRO A 294 11.88 11.24 1.99
CA PRO A 294 12.26 12.56 1.51
C PRO A 294 11.01 13.42 1.34
N GLN A 295 11.15 14.73 1.55
CA GLN A 295 10.07 15.68 1.38
C GLN A 295 10.55 16.92 0.66
N TRP A 296 9.75 17.43 -0.27
CA TRP A 296 10.01 18.69 -0.95
C TRP A 296 9.60 19.88 -0.09
N SER A 297 10.30 21.01 -0.25
CA SER A 297 9.71 22.31 0.07
C SER A 297 8.65 22.68 -0.96
N GLU A 298 7.66 23.49 -0.57
CA GLU A 298 6.59 23.96 -1.46
C GLU A 298 7.12 24.59 -2.75
N ASP A 299 8.24 25.32 -2.68
CA ASP A 299 8.89 25.98 -3.81
C ASP A 299 9.82 25.08 -4.65
N GLY A 300 9.98 23.81 -4.26
CA GLY A 300 10.87 22.85 -4.93
C GLY A 300 12.37 23.13 -4.78
N ALA A 301 12.76 24.15 -4.00
CA ALA A 301 14.16 24.54 -3.85
C ALA A 301 14.94 23.66 -2.86
N THR A 302 14.25 22.96 -1.95
CA THR A 302 14.85 22.18 -0.88
C THR A 302 14.22 20.79 -0.79
N ILE A 303 15.05 19.78 -0.49
CA ILE A 303 14.60 18.44 -0.12
C ILE A 303 15.05 18.18 1.32
N PHE A 304 14.10 17.81 2.17
CA PHE A 304 14.33 17.39 3.54
C PHE A 304 14.49 15.88 3.61
N MET A 305 15.52 15.42 4.32
CA MET A 305 15.88 14.01 4.45
C MET A 305 16.45 13.72 5.84
N GLY A 306 16.46 12.45 6.23
CA GLY A 306 17.14 11.99 7.45
C GLY A 306 18.62 11.70 7.17
N ILE A 307 19.48 11.98 8.15
CA ILE A 307 20.88 11.54 8.16
C ILE A 307 21.25 10.92 9.51
N GLN A 308 22.14 9.94 9.51
CA GLN A 308 22.60 9.24 10.70
C GLN A 308 24.07 8.85 10.53
N GLU A 309 24.79 8.70 11.65
CA GLU A 309 26.16 8.16 11.67
C GLU A 309 26.22 6.73 11.13
N ARG A 310 27.29 6.42 10.41
CA ARG A 310 27.61 5.09 9.88
C ARG A 310 28.10 4.17 11.00
N ILE A 311 27.76 2.89 10.91
CA ILE A 311 28.14 1.83 11.85
C ILE A 311 29.10 0.89 11.12
N PRO A 312 30.42 1.05 11.31
CA PRO A 312 31.40 0.19 10.65
C PRO A 312 31.27 -1.24 11.16
N VAL A 313 31.45 -2.21 10.25
CA VAL A 313 31.56 -3.61 10.64
C VAL A 313 32.80 -3.77 11.53
N PRO A 314 32.69 -4.39 12.71
CA PRO A 314 33.86 -4.63 13.56
C PRO A 314 34.87 -5.51 12.83
N PRO A 315 36.19 -5.25 12.98
CA PRO A 315 37.21 -6.09 12.36
C PRO A 315 37.08 -7.53 12.86
N ASP A 316 37.21 -8.49 11.93
CA ASP A 316 37.20 -9.91 12.26
C ASP A 316 38.39 -10.21 13.18
N PRO A 317 38.17 -10.67 14.43
CA PRO A 317 39.25 -10.99 15.36
C PRO A 317 40.15 -12.13 14.87
N CYS A 318 39.72 -12.88 13.86
CA CYS A 318 40.44 -14.00 13.26
C CYS A 318 41.30 -13.58 12.04
N VAL A 319 41.24 -12.32 11.61
CA VAL A 319 42.05 -11.78 10.51
C VAL A 319 43.08 -10.82 11.09
N GLU A 320 44.34 -11.28 11.21
CA GLU A 320 45.45 -10.41 11.59
C GLU A 320 45.59 -9.27 10.57
N PRO A 321 45.70 -8.00 11.01
CA PRO A 321 45.85 -6.88 10.09
C PRO A 321 47.15 -7.04 9.30
N SER A 322 47.05 -7.18 7.98
CA SER A 322 48.24 -7.23 7.12
C SER A 322 48.99 -5.91 7.22
N GLU A 323 50.10 -5.89 7.93
CA GLU A 323 51.03 -4.76 7.91
C GLU A 323 51.58 -4.61 6.49
N GLY A 324 51.28 -3.47 5.86
CA GLY A 324 51.74 -3.15 4.52
C GLY A 324 53.26 -3.10 4.43
N ASP A 325 53.79 -3.78 3.42
CA ASP A 325 55.17 -3.77 2.95
C ASP A 325 55.71 -2.33 2.82
N GLY A 326 56.57 -1.95 3.77
CA GLY A 326 57.33 -0.70 3.78
C GLY A 326 58.81 -1.00 3.90
N GLY A 327 59.48 -1.21 2.77
CA GLY A 327 60.94 -1.34 2.73
C GLY A 327 61.65 -0.06 3.20
N ASN A 328 62.76 -0.20 3.94
CA ASN A 328 64.13 0.06 3.46
C ASN A 328 65.19 0.11 4.60
N GLU A 329 66.28 -0.65 4.39
CA GLU A 329 67.72 -0.43 4.74
C GLU A 329 68.23 -0.15 6.18
N GLU A 330 69.08 -1.10 6.66
CA GLU A 330 70.50 -0.97 7.12
C GLU A 330 70.90 0.09 8.19
N GLU A 331 71.77 -0.10 9.20
CA GLU A 331 72.74 -1.13 9.67
C GLU A 331 72.96 -0.97 11.20
N GLY A 332 73.52 -2.00 11.88
CA GLY A 332 74.37 -1.81 13.08
C GLY A 332 74.28 -2.87 14.20
N ASP A 333 75.14 -3.88 14.15
CA ASP A 333 75.43 -4.92 15.17
C ASP A 333 76.70 -4.53 15.99
N PRO A 334 77.18 -5.22 17.05
CA PRO A 334 76.57 -6.14 18.05
C PRO A 334 76.85 -5.70 19.51
N ASP A 335 76.15 -6.27 20.50
CA ASP A 335 76.74 -7.17 21.51
C ASP A 335 75.79 -7.53 22.67
N GLU A 336 75.95 -8.77 23.12
CA GLU A 336 75.64 -9.35 24.44
C GLU A 336 74.29 -10.12 24.63
N ALA A 337 74.42 -11.45 24.62
CA ALA A 337 73.52 -12.45 25.20
C ALA A 337 74.08 -12.89 26.59
N PRO A 338 73.37 -13.62 27.48
CA PRO A 338 72.15 -14.40 27.26
C PRO A 338 71.04 -14.32 28.37
N ASP A 339 69.90 -14.92 28.02
CA ASP A 339 68.74 -15.45 28.80
C ASP A 339 69.03 -16.00 30.23
N PRO A 340 68.05 -16.27 31.14
CA PRO A 340 66.70 -16.78 30.83
C PRO A 340 65.49 -16.41 31.75
N GLU A 341 64.31 -16.85 31.27
CA GLU A 341 63.04 -17.17 31.98
C GLU A 341 62.06 -16.04 32.32
N GLY A 342 60.90 -16.07 31.66
CA GLY A 342 59.76 -15.21 31.94
C GLY A 342 58.50 -15.63 31.19
N ASP A 343 57.92 -16.75 31.64
CA ASP A 343 56.49 -17.09 31.66
C ASP A 343 55.63 -16.89 30.39
N SER A 344 55.24 -18.03 29.83
CA SER A 344 54.16 -18.22 28.87
C SER A 344 52.84 -17.63 29.37
N GLY A 345 52.43 -16.50 28.80
CA GLY A 345 51.05 -16.03 28.80
C GLY A 345 50.43 -16.25 27.43
N ASP A 346 50.12 -17.50 27.14
CA ASP A 346 49.24 -17.89 26.04
C ASP A 346 47.86 -17.27 26.26
N ASN A 347 47.51 -16.31 25.41
CA ASN A 347 46.13 -15.92 25.13
C ASN A 347 45.96 -15.99 23.61
N GLY A 348 46.23 -17.15 23.02
CA GLY A 348 45.64 -17.50 21.74
C GLY A 348 44.13 -17.48 21.91
N ALA A 349 43.46 -16.53 21.25
CA ALA A 349 42.03 -16.68 21.00
C ALA A 349 41.89 -17.89 20.07
N ASP A 350 41.21 -18.93 20.56
CA ASP A 350 40.86 -20.13 19.78
C ASP A 350 40.17 -19.70 18.47
N CYS A 351 40.92 -19.78 17.38
CA CYS A 351 40.39 -19.75 16.03
C CYS A 351 40.12 -21.21 15.66
N GLU A 352 39.11 -21.81 16.28
CA GLU A 352 38.61 -23.12 15.85
C GLU A 352 37.79 -22.89 14.55
N GLU A 353 38.23 -23.52 13.46
CA GLU A 353 37.43 -23.67 12.24
C GLU A 353 36.18 -24.50 12.59
N ASP A 354 35.09 -23.84 12.96
CA ASP A 354 33.77 -24.45 13.03
C ASP A 354 33.20 -24.58 11.61
N ASP A 355 33.66 -25.63 10.91
CA ASP A 355 32.90 -26.28 9.84
C ASP A 355 31.67 -26.98 10.46
N GLU A 356 30.63 -26.24 10.85
CA GLU A 356 29.31 -26.81 11.12
C GLU A 356 28.17 -25.97 10.50
N ASP A 357 27.56 -26.57 9.49
CA ASP A 357 26.26 -26.23 8.91
C ASP A 357 25.16 -26.04 9.97
N THR A 358 24.22 -25.11 9.66
CA THR A 358 22.83 -24.88 10.14
C THR A 358 22.55 -23.90 11.29
N PRO A 359 21.34 -23.28 11.37
CA PRO A 359 20.39 -22.82 10.35
C PRO A 359 19.96 -21.34 10.54
N GLY A 360 19.31 -20.76 9.52
CA GLY A 360 18.82 -19.37 9.51
C GLY A 360 17.85 -19.02 10.65
N VAL A 361 18.09 -17.87 11.28
CA VAL A 361 17.22 -17.28 12.29
C VAL A 361 16.28 -16.28 11.63
N GLU A 362 15.01 -16.68 11.49
CA GLU A 362 13.90 -15.78 11.22
C GLU A 362 13.69 -14.81 12.40
N ILE A 363 13.82 -13.51 12.16
CA ILE A 363 13.39 -12.49 13.11
C ILE A 363 11.97 -12.07 12.72
N TRP A 364 11.00 -12.60 13.45
CA TRP A 364 9.62 -12.13 13.44
C TRP A 364 9.51 -10.83 14.23
N HIS A 365 8.97 -9.77 13.63
CA HIS A 365 8.48 -8.61 14.38
C HIS A 365 6.95 -8.62 14.45
N THR A 366 6.46 -8.37 15.67
CA THR A 366 5.05 -8.39 16.08
C THR A 366 4.34 -7.08 15.76
#